data_AF-A0A8T7C174-F1
#
_entry.id   AF-A0A8T7C174-F1
#
_cell.length_a   1.000
_cell.length_b   1.000
_cell.length_c   1.000
_cell.angle_alpha   90.00
_cell.angle_beta   90.00
_cell.angle_gamma   90.00
#
_symmetry.space_group_name_H-M   'P 1'
#
loop_
_entity.id
_entity.type
_entity.pdbx_description
1 polymer ?
#
loop_
_entity_poly.entity_id
_entity_poly.type
_entity_poly.pdbx_seq_one_letter_code
_entity_poly.pdbx_strand_id
1 'polypeptide(L)'
;METLSDQASAKILDNPMGTDGFEFVEYAAPDPELLRGLFERMGFPEVARHRSKDVTLHKQGDINFLINAEHDSFAQEFARRHGPCACAMAFRVKDARHAYERA
;
A
#
# COMPACT_ATOMS: atom_id res chain seq x y z
N MET A 1 -11.26 -45.47 14.31
CA MET A 1 -10.23 -44.71 13.55
C MET A 1 -10.90 -44.20 12.30
N GLU A 2 -11.61 -43.09 12.43
CA GLU A 2 -12.21 -42.33 11.32
C GLU A 2 -12.18 -40.87 11.75
N THR A 3 -11.17 -40.13 11.28
CA THR A 3 -11.17 -38.67 11.35
C THR A 3 -11.97 -38.18 10.16
N LEU A 4 -13.23 -37.85 10.39
CA LEU A 4 -14.11 -37.25 9.39
C LEU A 4 -13.55 -35.89 8.98
N SER A 5 -13.14 -35.87 7.71
CA SER A 5 -12.93 -34.76 6.80
C SER A 5 -13.33 -33.38 7.31
N ASP A 6 -12.33 -32.52 7.29
CA ASP A 6 -12.30 -31.06 7.28
C ASP A 6 -13.28 -30.45 6.25
N GLN A 7 -14.57 -30.62 6.47
CA GLN A 7 -15.66 -30.01 5.71
C GLN A 7 -16.11 -28.71 6.38
N ALA A 8 -15.16 -27.84 6.69
CA ALA A 8 -15.42 -26.41 6.77
C ALA A 8 -15.14 -25.82 5.38
N SER A 9 -15.92 -26.25 4.37
CA SER A 9 -15.99 -25.54 3.10
C SER A 9 -16.67 -24.20 3.38
N ALA A 10 -15.87 -23.25 3.84
CA ALA A 10 -16.22 -21.85 3.89
C ALA A 10 -16.76 -21.53 2.51
N LYS A 11 -18.07 -21.28 2.45
CA LYS A 11 -18.76 -20.70 1.31
C LYS A 11 -17.92 -19.48 0.92
N ILE A 12 -17.09 -19.63 -0.12
CA ILE A 12 -16.11 -18.61 -0.52
C ILE A 12 -16.92 -17.34 -0.72
N LEU A 13 -16.64 -16.32 0.09
CA LEU A 13 -17.21 -14.99 -0.06
C LEU A 13 -17.00 -14.56 -1.53
N ASP A 14 -18.04 -14.05 -2.17
CA ASP A 14 -17.93 -13.55 -3.55
C ASP A 14 -16.80 -12.51 -3.61
N ASN A 15 -15.78 -12.78 -4.44
CA ASN A 15 -14.62 -11.91 -4.66
C ASN A 15 -14.62 -11.43 -6.12
N PRO A 16 -15.55 -10.54 -6.49
CA PRO A 16 -15.80 -10.21 -7.90
C PRO A 16 -14.71 -9.30 -8.50
N MET A 17 -13.89 -8.68 -7.64
CA MET A 17 -12.73 -7.87 -8.01
C MET A 17 -11.42 -8.69 -8.01
N GLY A 18 -11.47 -9.94 -7.55
CA GLY A 18 -10.30 -10.81 -7.44
C GLY A 18 -9.20 -10.22 -6.56
N THR A 19 -9.55 -9.54 -5.47
CA THR A 19 -8.58 -8.93 -4.54
C THR A 19 -7.77 -9.99 -3.82
N ASP A 20 -6.47 -9.73 -3.65
CA ASP A 20 -5.47 -10.62 -3.04
C ASP A 20 -4.58 -9.87 -2.03
N GLY A 21 -5.24 -9.14 -1.12
CA GLY A 21 -4.59 -8.35 -0.09
C GLY A 21 -4.02 -7.03 -0.58
N PHE A 22 -3.15 -6.44 0.25
CA PHE A 22 -2.54 -5.13 0.02
C PHE A 22 -1.27 -5.24 -0.81
N GLU A 23 -1.08 -4.27 -1.70
CA GLU A 23 0.17 -4.08 -2.44
C GLU A 23 1.05 -3.02 -1.75
N PHE A 24 0.51 -1.82 -1.50
CA PHE A 24 1.21 -0.78 -0.75
C PHE A 24 0.26 0.20 -0.06
N VAL A 25 0.81 0.96 0.89
CA VAL A 25 0.24 2.22 1.37
C VAL A 25 1.20 3.35 1.00
N GLU A 26 0.66 4.43 0.45
CA GLU A 26 1.42 5.63 0.08
C GLU A 26 1.13 6.75 1.07
N TYR A 27 2.21 7.33 1.59
CA TYR A 27 2.21 8.36 2.60
C TYR A 27 2.78 9.66 2.04
N ALA A 28 2.27 10.77 2.57
CA ALA A 28 2.77 12.10 2.27
C ALA A 28 2.76 12.96 3.54
N ALA A 29 3.70 13.89 3.62
CA ALA A 29 3.80 14.86 4.71
C ALA A 29 4.36 16.18 4.19
N PRO A 30 4.05 17.33 4.83
CA PRO A 30 4.72 18.60 4.52
C PRO A 30 6.24 18.54 4.75
N ASP A 31 6.68 17.76 5.74
CA ASP A 31 8.08 17.41 5.98
C ASP A 31 8.26 15.88 5.82
N PRO A 32 8.79 15.42 4.68
CA PRO A 32 8.95 13.98 4.40
C PRO A 32 9.99 13.30 5.28
N GLU A 33 10.95 14.03 5.86
CA GLU A 33 12.01 13.45 6.69
C GLU A 33 11.45 12.90 8.01
N LEU A 34 10.36 13.46 8.52
CA LEU A 34 9.64 12.91 9.67
C LEU A 34 9.11 11.50 9.40
N LEU A 35 8.60 11.25 8.19
CA LEU A 35 8.12 9.93 7.77
C LEU A 35 9.29 8.98 7.54
N ARG A 36 10.34 9.41 6.85
CA ARG A 36 11.53 8.58 6.60
C ARG A 36 12.15 8.09 7.91
N GLY A 37 12.38 9.02 8.84
CA GLY A 37 12.93 8.68 10.16
C GLY A 37 11.99 7.83 11.01
N LEU A 38 10.66 8.03 10.91
CA LEU A 38 9.69 7.18 11.60
C LEU A 38 9.74 5.73 11.07
N PHE A 39 9.70 5.56 9.75
CA PHE A 39 9.70 4.23 9.12
C PHE A 39 11.00 3.47 9.38
N GLU A 40 12.14 4.15 9.32
CA GLU A 40 13.41 3.54 9.70
C GLU A 40 13.39 3.03 11.15
N ARG A 41 12.89 3.83 12.11
CA ARG A 41 12.74 3.39 13.52
C ARG A 41 11.74 2.25 13.70
N MET A 42 10.75 2.13 12.83
CA MET A 42 9.80 1.01 12.80
C MET A 42 10.38 -0.24 12.11
N GLY A 43 11.60 -0.19 11.61
CA GLY A 43 12.26 -1.31 10.93
C GLY A 43 11.92 -1.42 9.44
N PHE A 44 11.50 -0.33 8.80
CA PHE A 44 11.25 -0.22 7.36
C PHE A 44 12.37 0.59 6.69
N PRO A 45 13.50 -0.04 6.35
CA PRO A 45 14.58 0.64 5.63
C PRO A 45 14.10 1.12 4.26
N GLU A 46 14.67 2.21 3.78
CA GLU A 46 14.54 2.62 2.39
C GLU A 46 15.26 1.60 1.49
N VAL A 47 14.55 0.96 0.56
CA VAL A 47 15.11 -0.08 -0.32
C VAL A 47 15.17 0.33 -1.79
N ALA A 48 14.43 1.36 -2.20
CA ALA A 48 14.46 1.88 -3.57
C ALA A 48 13.95 3.33 -3.64
N ARG A 49 14.34 4.02 -4.73
CA ARG A 49 13.78 5.32 -5.13
C ARG A 49 13.15 5.24 -6.51
N HIS A 50 12.09 6.00 -6.74
CA HIS A 50 11.52 6.15 -8.07
C HIS A 50 12.53 6.83 -9.01
N ARG A 51 12.56 6.41 -10.28
CA ARG A 51 13.58 6.83 -11.27
C ARG A 51 13.61 8.34 -11.58
N SER A 52 12.51 9.05 -11.34
CA SER A 52 12.33 10.43 -11.79
C SER A 52 11.50 11.31 -10.87
N LYS A 53 10.96 10.75 -9.79
CA LYS A 53 10.08 11.46 -8.84
C LYS A 53 10.68 11.33 -7.46
N ASP A 54 10.43 12.28 -6.58
CA ASP A 54 10.79 12.17 -5.18
C ASP A 54 9.81 11.24 -4.44
N VAL A 55 9.97 9.94 -4.73
CA VAL A 55 9.20 8.86 -4.10
C VAL A 55 10.17 7.79 -3.67
N THR A 56 10.07 7.35 -2.41
CA THR A 56 10.91 6.28 -1.87
C THR A 56 10.10 5.11 -1.37
N LEU A 57 10.63 3.91 -1.58
CA LEU A 57 10.06 2.65 -1.13
C LEU A 57 10.74 2.21 0.15
N HIS A 58 9.94 2.07 1.21
CA HIS A 58 10.33 1.53 2.51
C HIS A 58 9.69 0.16 2.68
N LYS A 59 10.48 -0.88 2.96
CA LYS A 59 10.01 -2.28 2.89
C LYS A 59 10.48 -3.13 4.06
N GLN A 60 9.56 -3.93 4.60
CA GLN A 60 9.84 -4.99 5.56
C GLN A 60 9.02 -6.23 5.17
N GLY A 61 9.70 -7.31 4.75
CA GLY A 61 9.03 -8.48 4.18
C GLY A 61 8.13 -8.10 2.98
N ASP A 62 6.86 -8.52 3.03
CA ASP A 62 5.88 -8.25 1.97
C ASP A 62 5.15 -6.91 2.12
N ILE A 63 5.46 -6.10 3.13
CA ILE A 63 4.84 -4.80 3.36
C ILE A 63 5.62 -3.72 2.61
N ASN A 64 4.93 -2.97 1.76
CA ASN A 64 5.49 -1.85 1.01
C ASN A 64 4.86 -0.52 1.47
N PHE A 65 5.69 0.41 1.95
CA PHE A 65 5.31 1.80 2.17
C PHE A 65 6.01 2.71 1.18
N LEU A 66 5.23 3.55 0.51
CA LEU A 66 5.76 4.62 -0.33
C LEU A 66 5.71 5.91 0.47
N ILE A 67 6.80 6.69 0.46
CA ILE A 67 6.77 8.10 0.84
C ILE A 67 6.81 8.89 -0.46
N ASN A 68 5.75 9.65 -0.74
CA ASN A 68 5.67 10.54 -1.89
C ASN A 68 5.88 11.99 -1.44
N ALA A 69 7.04 12.53 -1.79
CA ALA A 69 7.48 13.90 -1.54
C ALA A 69 7.50 14.74 -2.83
N GLU A 70 6.91 14.25 -3.91
CA GLU A 70 6.89 14.95 -5.20
C GLU A 70 6.18 16.29 -5.08
N HIS A 71 6.86 17.37 -5.48
CA HIS A 71 6.30 18.72 -5.52
C HIS A 71 5.19 18.85 -6.57
N ASP A 72 4.28 19.80 -6.35
CA ASP A 72 3.17 20.11 -7.28
C ASP A 72 2.35 18.86 -7.67
N SER A 73 2.20 17.95 -6.72
CA SER A 73 1.53 16.66 -6.91
C SER A 73 0.27 16.53 -6.07
N PHE A 74 -0.57 15.54 -6.41
CA PHE A 74 -1.72 15.16 -5.59
C PHE A 74 -1.32 14.88 -4.13
N ALA A 75 -0.22 14.15 -3.92
CA ALA A 75 0.26 13.75 -2.60
C ALA A 75 0.62 14.96 -1.74
N GLN A 76 1.35 15.92 -2.30
CA GLN A 76 1.73 17.15 -1.60
C GLN A 76 0.50 17.98 -1.23
N GLU A 77 -0.43 18.16 -2.15
CA GLU A 77 -1.65 18.93 -1.91
C GLU A 77 -2.56 18.25 -0.87
N PHE A 78 -2.64 16.92 -0.89
CA PHE A 78 -3.37 16.16 0.12
C PHE A 78 -2.73 16.33 1.51
N ALA A 79 -1.40 16.21 1.61
CA ALA A 79 -0.66 16.42 2.85
C ALA A 79 -0.77 17.86 3.40
N ARG A 80 -0.88 18.87 2.54
CA ARG A 80 -1.13 20.26 2.97
C ARG A 80 -2.44 20.42 3.74
N ARG A 81 -3.48 19.67 3.36
CA ARG A 81 -4.81 19.75 4.00
C ARG A 81 -4.92 18.87 5.25
N HIS A 82 -4.22 17.74 5.25
CA HIS A 82 -4.40 16.69 6.26
C HIS A 82 -3.21 16.50 7.20
N GLY A 83 -2.09 17.17 6.96
CA GLY A 83 -0.82 16.90 7.64
C GLY A 83 -0.17 15.60 7.16
N PRO A 84 0.76 15.02 7.94
CA PRO A 84 1.29 13.68 7.67
C PRO A 84 0.17 12.64 7.62
N CYS A 85 -0.01 11.95 6.49
CA CYS A 85 -1.14 11.06 6.27
C CYS A 85 -0.83 9.95 5.25
N ALA A 86 -1.70 8.93 5.22
CA ALA A 86 -1.79 8.02 4.09
C ALA A 86 -2.68 8.66 3.01
N CYS A 87 -2.11 8.94 1.84
CA CYS A 87 -2.79 9.63 0.74
C CYS A 87 -3.30 8.68 -0.35
N ALA A 88 -2.77 7.47 -0.44
CA ALA A 88 -3.28 6.42 -1.32
C ALA A 88 -3.01 5.01 -0.78
N MET A 89 -3.71 4.02 -1.33
CA MET A 89 -3.49 2.59 -1.06
C MET A 89 -3.69 1.79 -2.34
N ALA A 90 -2.98 0.67 -2.45
CA ALA A 90 -3.13 -0.26 -3.56
C ALA A 90 -3.48 -1.66 -3.07
N PHE A 91 -4.37 -2.32 -3.82
CA PHE A 91 -4.71 -3.72 -3.64
C PHE A 91 -4.07 -4.55 -4.75
N ARG A 92 -3.61 -5.75 -4.39
CA ARG A 92 -3.31 -6.76 -5.39
C ARG A 92 -4.63 -7.30 -5.94
N VAL A 93 -4.70 -7.44 -7.25
CA VAL A 93 -5.88 -7.97 -7.94
C VAL A 93 -5.43 -8.93 -9.05
N LYS A 94 -6.25 -9.94 -9.31
CA LYS A 94 -5.98 -10.93 -10.36
C LYS A 94 -5.92 -10.31 -11.76
N ASP A 95 -6.80 -9.34 -12.04
CA ASP A 95 -6.85 -8.59 -13.30
C ASP A 95 -7.16 -7.12 -13.01
N ALA A 96 -6.16 -6.26 -13.20
CA ALA A 96 -6.28 -4.84 -12.91
C ALA A 96 -7.24 -4.10 -13.84
N ARG A 97 -7.36 -4.53 -15.10
CA ARG A 97 -8.28 -3.90 -16.06
C ARG A 97 -9.72 -4.25 -15.71
N HIS A 98 -10.00 -5.53 -15.52
CA HIS A 98 -11.34 -6.00 -15.11
C HIS A 98 -11.75 -5.36 -13.78
N ALA A 99 -10.85 -5.34 -12.79
CA ALA A 99 -11.10 -4.69 -11.51
C ALA A 99 -11.44 -3.20 -11.69
N TYR A 100 -10.68 -2.48 -12.51
CA TYR A 100 -10.95 -1.06 -12.76
C TYR A 100 -12.27 -0.81 -13.51
N GLU A 101 -12.58 -1.59 -14.54
CA GLU A 101 -13.80 -1.44 -15.34
C GLU A 101 -15.08 -1.77 -14.56
N ARG A 102 -14.98 -2.60 -13.51
CA ARG A 102 -16.11 -2.98 -12.66
C ARG A 102 -16.42 -1.96 -11.55
N ALA A 103 -15.42 -1.21 -11.08
CA ALA A 103 -15.51 -0.33 -9.90
C ALA A 103 -16.56 0.78 -10.06
#